data_AF-A0A959NIX7-F1
#
_entry.id   AF-A0A959NIX7-F1
#
_cell.length_a   1.000
_cell.length_b   1.000
_cell.length_c   1.000
_cell.angle_alpha   90.00
_cell.angle_beta   90.00
_cell.angle_gamma   90.00
#
_symmetry.space_group_name_H-M   'P 1'
#
loop_
_entity.id
_entity.type
_entity.pdbx_description
1 polymer ?
#
loop_
_entity_poly.entity_id
_entity_poly.type
_entity_poly.pdbx_seq_one_letter_code
_entity_poly.pdbx_strand_id
1 'polypeptide(L)'
;MKIYFISKIFLLTIILISCESENPIATETGNGKIVVNANVDKGIIYVDEKFTGKFTPDTLELFAVKHLIKVRKEGYFSEQKEIAIKKDEVISEIFILTKNNLSKNVLLETFTNSGCDSCKNSNELFSNLMNKYPQRLFILNHPTRYPNQNDPMNLEVMEDVNKRLEYYNFFDVPQYVIDGNKNNLIEITINEQLNKLTKLEITVIDSLISGDGLTIDVFLDVYDLDEIDFSS
;
A
#
# COMPACT_ATOMS: atom_id res chain seq x y z
N MET A 1 -83.37 12.80 -6.90
CA MET A 1 -83.05 13.94 -6.03
C MET A 1 -81.59 14.34 -6.29
N LYS A 2 -81.41 15.60 -6.73
CA LYS A 2 -80.19 16.44 -6.77
C LYS A 2 -78.96 16.00 -7.61
N ILE A 3 -78.96 16.56 -8.82
CA ILE A 3 -77.87 17.17 -9.60
C ILE A 3 -76.66 17.61 -8.77
N TYR A 4 -75.42 17.41 -9.28
CA TYR A 4 -74.42 18.49 -9.39
C TYR A 4 -73.40 18.23 -10.52
N PHE A 5 -73.25 19.27 -11.33
CA PHE A 5 -72.37 19.48 -12.48
C PHE A 5 -71.13 20.20 -11.96
N ILE A 6 -69.91 19.65 -12.05
CA ILE A 6 -68.68 20.45 -11.90
C ILE A 6 -67.61 19.99 -12.89
N SER A 7 -67.50 20.82 -13.93
CA SER A 7 -66.35 21.01 -14.80
C SER A 7 -65.08 21.22 -13.97
N LYS A 8 -64.04 20.42 -14.23
CA LYS A 8 -62.67 20.77 -13.80
C LYS A 8 -61.77 20.86 -15.02
N ILE A 9 -61.52 22.13 -15.35
CA ILE A 9 -60.47 22.67 -16.20
C ILE A 9 -59.16 21.92 -15.96
N PHE A 10 -58.63 21.32 -17.01
CA PHE A 10 -57.29 20.75 -17.07
C PHE A 10 -56.32 21.94 -17.18
N LEU A 11 -55.73 22.35 -16.06
CA LEU A 11 -54.72 23.41 -16.05
C LEU A 11 -53.44 22.82 -16.64
N LEU A 12 -53.21 23.11 -17.93
CA LEU A 12 -51.98 22.77 -18.64
C LEU A 12 -50.86 23.69 -18.11
N THR A 13 -50.13 23.23 -17.10
CA THR A 13 -48.89 23.87 -16.66
C THR A 13 -47.84 23.66 -17.75
N ILE A 14 -47.67 24.68 -18.58
CA ILE A 14 -46.54 24.79 -19.51
C ILE A 14 -45.28 24.93 -18.65
N ILE A 15 -44.53 23.85 -18.52
CA ILE A 15 -43.17 23.88 -17.97
C ILE A 15 -42.33 24.60 -19.03
N LEU A 16 -42.03 25.87 -18.76
CA LEU A 16 -40.95 26.56 -19.45
C LEU A 16 -39.66 25.85 -19.06
N ILE A 17 -39.18 24.99 -19.94
CA ILE A 17 -37.81 24.48 -19.90
C ILE A 17 -36.95 25.71 -20.21
N SER A 18 -36.53 26.44 -19.18
CA SER A 18 -35.32 27.25 -19.30
C SER A 18 -34.19 26.26 -19.45
N CYS A 19 -33.77 26.06 -20.69
CA CYS A 19 -32.44 25.55 -20.96
C CYS A 19 -31.50 26.60 -20.38
N GLU A 20 -31.04 26.40 -19.14
CA GLU A 20 -29.74 26.92 -18.77
C GLU A 20 -28.79 26.27 -19.78
N SER A 21 -28.37 27.05 -20.77
CA SER A 21 -27.23 26.66 -21.58
C SER A 21 -26.12 26.43 -20.56
N GLU A 22 -25.70 25.18 -20.36
CA GLU A 22 -24.38 24.91 -19.80
C GLU A 22 -23.42 25.71 -20.66
N ASN A 23 -22.96 26.83 -20.09
CA ASN A 23 -21.98 27.67 -20.72
C ASN A 23 -20.81 26.73 -21.01
N PRO A 24 -20.35 26.56 -22.27
CA PRO A 24 -19.24 25.68 -22.53
C PRO A 24 -18.11 26.15 -21.62
N ILE A 25 -17.63 25.26 -20.74
CA ILE A 25 -16.53 25.53 -19.83
C ILE A 25 -15.41 26.06 -20.72
N ALA A 26 -15.22 27.37 -20.71
CA ALA A 26 -14.05 27.97 -21.29
C ALA A 26 -12.91 27.44 -20.42
N THR A 27 -12.25 26.38 -20.88
CA THR A 27 -10.94 26.00 -20.35
C THR A 27 -10.11 27.25 -20.44
N GLU A 28 -9.86 27.90 -19.30
CA GLU A 28 -9.03 29.09 -19.26
C GLU A 28 -7.64 28.65 -19.70
N THR A 29 -7.31 28.91 -20.97
CA THR A 29 -6.02 28.54 -21.52
C THR A 29 -4.97 29.49 -20.94
N GLY A 30 -4.08 28.94 -20.13
CA GLY A 30 -3.00 29.68 -19.49
C GLY A 30 -2.43 28.93 -18.30
N ASN A 31 -1.53 29.60 -17.58
CA ASN A 31 -0.90 29.09 -16.39
C ASN A 31 -1.34 29.89 -15.17
N GLY A 32 -1.36 29.22 -14.02
CA GLY A 32 -1.40 29.85 -12.70
C GLY A 32 -0.17 29.44 -11.89
N LYS A 33 -0.09 29.92 -10.65
CA LYS A 33 0.97 29.55 -9.72
C LYS A 33 0.42 29.00 -8.42
N ILE A 34 1.14 28.05 -7.85
CA ILE A 34 0.89 27.57 -6.50
C ILE A 34 2.17 27.64 -5.66
N VAL A 35 2.05 28.23 -4.47
CA VAL A 35 3.06 28.12 -3.42
C VAL A 35 2.76 26.87 -2.61
N VAL A 36 3.64 25.89 -2.68
CA VAL A 36 3.52 24.61 -1.97
C VAL A 36 4.37 24.68 -0.72
N ASN A 37 3.72 24.71 0.45
CA ASN A 37 4.35 24.68 1.76
C ASN A 37 4.10 23.35 2.46
N ALA A 38 4.89 23.05 3.49
CA ALA A 38 4.62 21.94 4.40
C ALA A 38 4.99 22.29 5.84
N ASN A 39 4.47 21.51 6.79
CA ASN A 39 4.90 21.54 8.19
C ASN A 39 6.32 20.97 8.42
N VAL A 40 6.96 20.47 7.36
CA VAL A 40 8.32 19.95 7.34
C VAL A 40 9.13 20.60 6.23
N ASP A 41 10.42 20.83 6.49
CA ASP A 41 11.33 21.39 5.50
C ASP A 41 11.76 20.34 4.47
N LYS A 42 11.94 20.81 3.23
CA LYS A 42 12.47 20.01 2.11
C LYS A 42 11.64 18.75 1.83
N GLY A 43 10.32 18.87 1.82
CA GLY A 43 9.42 17.83 1.32
C GLY A 43 9.47 17.77 -0.20
N ILE A 44 9.59 16.59 -0.77
CA ILE A 44 9.67 16.35 -2.22
C ILE A 44 8.29 16.63 -2.84
N ILE A 45 8.22 17.50 -3.85
CA ILE A 45 6.95 17.89 -4.48
C ILE A 45 6.73 17.11 -5.79
N TYR A 46 5.58 16.45 -5.87
CA TYR A 46 5.08 15.76 -7.07
C TYR A 46 3.83 16.47 -7.59
N VAL A 47 3.69 16.51 -8.91
CA VAL A 47 2.48 16.95 -9.60
C VAL A 47 2.08 15.87 -10.58
N ASP A 48 0.84 15.38 -10.46
CA ASP A 48 0.28 14.30 -11.28
C ASP A 48 1.22 13.09 -11.33
N GLU A 49 1.62 12.62 -10.14
CA GLU A 49 2.57 11.52 -9.88
C GLU A 49 4.02 11.74 -10.39
N LYS A 50 4.34 12.91 -10.94
CA LYS A 50 5.69 13.21 -11.45
C LYS A 50 6.46 14.11 -10.50
N PHE A 51 7.69 13.72 -10.17
CA PHE A 51 8.59 14.56 -9.39
C PHE A 51 8.90 15.85 -10.15
N THR A 52 8.76 16.98 -9.48
CA THR A 52 8.94 18.31 -10.08
C THR A 52 10.40 18.79 -10.13
N GLY A 53 11.33 18.09 -9.45
CA GLY A 53 12.67 18.60 -9.21
C GLY A 53 12.78 19.55 -8.01
N LYS A 54 11.67 19.84 -7.32
CA LYS A 54 11.57 20.88 -6.30
C LYS A 54 11.18 20.33 -4.92
N PHE A 55 11.42 21.14 -3.89
CA PHE A 55 11.16 20.79 -2.49
C PHE A 55 10.46 21.91 -1.73
N THR A 56 9.60 21.59 -0.77
CA THR A 56 8.89 22.60 0.03
C THR A 56 9.85 23.44 0.90
N PRO A 57 9.57 24.75 1.06
CA PRO A 57 8.59 25.53 0.31
C PRO A 57 9.09 25.88 -1.11
N ASP A 58 8.21 25.81 -2.12
CA ASP A 58 8.51 26.27 -3.48
C ASP A 58 7.26 26.79 -4.20
N THR A 59 7.46 27.52 -5.29
CA THR A 59 6.38 27.99 -6.17
C THR A 59 6.44 27.25 -7.50
N LEU A 60 5.33 26.62 -7.89
CA LEU A 60 5.17 25.96 -9.18
C LEU A 60 4.31 26.82 -10.10
N GLU A 61 4.64 26.82 -11.38
CA GLU A 61 3.79 27.36 -12.44
C GLU A 61 3.22 26.19 -13.22
N LEU A 62 1.89 26.08 -13.22
CA LEU A 62 1.14 24.93 -13.73
C LEU A 62 0.02 25.40 -14.65
N PHE A 63 -0.45 24.52 -15.53
CA PHE A 63 -1.61 24.82 -16.38
C PHE A 63 -2.85 25.07 -15.52
N ALA A 64 -3.75 25.92 -16.00
CA ALA A 64 -5.00 26.26 -15.32
C ALA A 64 -6.04 25.11 -15.41
N VAL A 65 -5.73 24.00 -14.74
CA VAL A 65 -6.57 22.81 -14.60
C VAL A 65 -6.44 22.26 -13.17
N LYS A 66 -7.18 21.20 -12.86
CA LYS A 66 -6.98 20.43 -11.63
C LYS A 66 -5.72 19.58 -11.73
N HIS A 67 -4.90 19.66 -10.69
CA HIS A 67 -3.69 18.86 -10.53
C HIS A 67 -3.73 18.10 -9.20
N LEU A 68 -3.24 16.87 -9.20
CA LEU A 68 -2.97 16.15 -7.95
C LEU A 68 -1.57 16.53 -7.48
N ILE A 69 -1.48 17.26 -6.37
CA ILE A 69 -0.21 17.68 -5.79
C ILE A 69 0.05 16.82 -4.56
N LYS A 70 1.20 16.15 -4.55
CA LYS A 70 1.64 15.27 -3.47
C LYS A 70 2.96 15.77 -2.89
N VAL A 71 3.04 15.82 -1.57
CA VAL A 71 4.27 16.13 -0.83
C VAL A 71 4.70 14.89 -0.06
N ARG A 72 5.95 14.46 -0.31
CA ARG A 72 6.57 13.30 0.35
C ARG A 72 7.76 13.73 1.18
N LYS A 73 7.93 13.14 2.36
CA LYS A 73 9.14 13.28 3.18
C LYS A 73 9.50 11.94 3.78
N GLU A 74 10.78 11.58 3.73
CA GLU A 74 11.30 10.36 4.34
C GLU A 74 10.94 10.28 5.83
N GLY A 75 10.39 9.14 6.26
CA GLY A 75 9.94 8.93 7.63
C GLY A 75 8.63 9.63 7.97
N TYR A 76 7.88 10.10 6.97
CA TYR A 76 6.54 10.67 7.12
C TYR A 76 5.57 10.02 6.13
N PHE A 77 4.30 9.99 6.51
CA PHE A 77 3.21 9.70 5.58
C PHE A 77 3.14 10.82 4.53
N SER A 78 3.02 10.45 3.25
CA SER A 78 2.82 11.44 2.18
C SER A 78 1.41 12.00 2.23
N GLU A 79 1.30 13.30 1.95
CA GLU A 79 0.01 13.97 1.85
C GLU A 79 -0.23 14.42 0.41
N GLN A 80 -1.48 14.32 -0.04
CA GLN A 80 -1.87 14.72 -1.39
C GLN A 80 -3.21 15.43 -1.42
N LYS A 81 -3.35 16.40 -2.32
CA LYS A 81 -4.58 17.17 -2.53
C LYS A 81 -4.79 17.40 -4.02
N GLU A 82 -6.04 17.27 -4.48
CA GLU A 82 -6.45 17.75 -5.79
C GLU A 82 -6.71 19.25 -5.70
N ILE A 83 -5.98 20.04 -6.49
CA ILE A 83 -5.99 21.50 -6.43
C ILE A 83 -6.30 22.05 -7.82
N ALA A 84 -7.33 22.89 -7.93
CA ALA A 84 -7.69 23.59 -9.15
C ALA A 84 -6.83 24.85 -9.30
N ILE A 85 -5.96 24.87 -10.31
CA ILE A 85 -5.20 26.04 -10.70
C ILE A 85 -6.04 26.87 -11.67
N LYS A 86 -6.10 28.18 -11.46
CA LYS A 86 -6.72 29.11 -12.42
C LYS A 86 -5.66 29.99 -13.07
N LYS A 87 -5.97 30.49 -14.26
CA LYS A 87 -5.07 31.35 -15.01
C LYS A 87 -4.80 32.63 -14.25
N ASP A 88 -3.54 33.05 -14.25
CA ASP A 88 -3.05 34.30 -13.61
C ASP A 88 -3.33 34.39 -12.09
N GLU A 89 -3.79 33.30 -11.46
CA GLU A 89 -4.01 33.19 -10.01
C GLU A 89 -2.75 32.66 -9.32
N VAL A 90 -2.47 33.17 -8.13
CA VAL A 90 -1.45 32.61 -7.22
C VAL A 90 -2.16 32.09 -5.98
N ILE A 91 -2.15 30.78 -5.79
CA ILE A 91 -2.70 30.14 -4.58
C ILE A 91 -1.57 29.66 -3.67
N SER A 92 -1.85 29.49 -2.38
CA SER A 92 -0.88 28.97 -1.41
C SER A 92 -1.52 27.86 -0.62
N GLU A 93 -0.87 26.70 -0.59
CA GLU A 93 -1.34 25.51 0.11
C GLU A 93 -0.30 25.02 1.10
N ILE A 94 -0.77 24.49 2.24
CA ILE A 94 0.07 23.88 3.26
C ILE A 94 -0.31 22.40 3.37
N PHE A 95 0.71 21.54 3.27
CA PHE A 95 0.62 20.10 3.47
C PHE A 95 1.08 19.76 4.89
N ILE A 96 0.28 18.99 5.63
CA ILE A 96 0.56 18.61 7.02
C ILE A 96 0.94 17.14 7.05
N LEU A 97 2.24 16.86 6.95
CA LEU A 97 2.76 15.50 6.98
C LEU A 97 2.82 14.97 8.41
N THR A 98 2.36 13.75 8.60
CA THR A 98 2.43 13.02 9.88
C THR A 98 3.68 12.15 9.89
N LYS A 99 4.45 12.17 10.99
CA LYS A 99 5.64 11.33 11.12
C LYS A 99 5.24 9.86 11.19
N ASN A 100 5.92 9.02 10.43
CA ASN A 100 5.74 7.57 10.49
C ASN A 100 6.10 7.06 11.89
N ASN A 101 5.15 6.35 12.49
CA ASN A 101 5.25 5.72 13.79
C ASN A 101 4.84 4.25 13.76
N LEU A 102 4.66 3.67 12.56
CA LEU A 102 4.27 2.28 12.39
C LEU A 102 5.48 1.38 12.63
N SER A 103 5.28 0.39 13.47
CA SER A 103 6.31 -0.61 13.78
C SER A 103 6.35 -1.68 12.71
N LYS A 104 7.54 -2.18 12.41
CA LYS A 104 7.78 -3.22 11.41
C LYS A 104 7.21 -4.57 11.84
N ASN A 105 6.55 -5.28 10.93
CA ASN A 105 6.26 -6.71 11.09
C ASN A 105 7.45 -7.54 10.58
N VAL A 106 7.62 -8.74 11.13
CA VAL A 106 8.73 -9.62 10.78
C VAL A 106 8.22 -10.84 10.04
N LEU A 107 8.90 -11.16 8.93
CA LEU A 107 8.72 -12.42 8.20
C LEU A 107 9.83 -13.40 8.60
N LEU A 108 9.45 -14.56 9.11
CA LEU A 108 10.33 -15.69 9.34
C LEU A 108 9.98 -16.80 8.34
N GLU A 109 10.89 -17.09 7.43
CA GLU A 109 10.80 -18.29 6.59
C GLU A 109 11.55 -19.43 7.25
N THR A 110 10.94 -20.61 7.30
CA THR A 110 11.54 -21.82 7.89
C THR A 110 11.64 -22.90 6.83
N PHE A 111 12.73 -23.66 6.85
CA PHE A 111 12.97 -24.77 5.93
C PHE A 111 13.13 -26.02 6.77
N THR A 112 12.13 -26.91 6.71
CA THR A 112 12.04 -28.10 7.57
C THR A 112 11.57 -29.30 6.77
N ASN A 113 11.44 -30.46 7.41
CA ASN A 113 10.88 -31.66 6.81
C ASN A 113 10.28 -32.52 7.94
N SER A 114 9.16 -33.18 7.69
CA SER A 114 8.46 -34.03 8.66
C SER A 114 9.30 -35.21 9.17
N GLY A 115 10.24 -35.70 8.36
CA GLY A 115 11.18 -36.76 8.72
C GLY A 115 12.46 -36.26 9.42
N CYS A 116 12.56 -34.97 9.72
CA CYS A 116 13.74 -34.37 10.35
C CYS A 116 13.61 -34.36 11.89
N ASP A 117 14.37 -35.23 12.57
CA ASP A 117 14.35 -35.29 14.03
C ASP A 117 14.89 -34.01 14.69
N SER A 118 15.96 -33.42 14.15
CA SER A 118 16.54 -32.17 14.65
C SER A 118 15.60 -30.97 14.50
N CYS A 119 14.62 -31.04 13.59
CA CYS A 119 13.67 -29.97 13.33
C CYS A 119 12.56 -29.86 14.40
N LYS A 120 12.38 -30.87 15.26
CA LYS A 120 11.34 -30.87 16.31
C LYS A 120 11.51 -29.70 17.28
N ASN A 121 12.74 -29.43 17.72
CA ASN A 121 13.05 -28.32 18.62
C ASN A 121 12.77 -26.96 17.96
N SER A 122 13.05 -26.85 16.66
CA SER A 122 12.74 -25.64 15.89
C SER A 122 11.23 -25.40 15.80
N ASN A 123 10.44 -26.45 15.59
CA ASN A 123 8.98 -26.34 15.51
C ASN A 123 8.34 -25.86 16.83
N GLU A 124 8.86 -26.33 17.97
CA GLU A 124 8.43 -25.84 19.28
C GLU A 124 8.82 -24.36 19.48
N LEU A 125 10.06 -23.99 19.12
CA LEU A 125 10.51 -22.61 19.15
C LEU A 125 9.61 -21.69 18.32
N PHE A 126 9.26 -22.08 17.09
CA PHE A 126 8.40 -21.28 16.21
C PHE A 126 7.00 -21.10 16.80
N SER A 127 6.44 -22.13 17.43
CA SER A 127 5.15 -22.07 18.12
C SER A 127 5.19 -21.05 19.28
N ASN A 128 6.27 -21.07 20.06
CA ASN A 128 6.47 -20.11 21.15
C ASN A 128 6.64 -18.67 20.63
N LEU A 129 7.38 -18.48 19.53
CA LEU A 129 7.55 -17.17 18.91
C LEU A 129 6.25 -16.60 18.35
N MET A 130 5.41 -17.40 17.69
CA MET A 130 4.09 -16.95 17.21
C MET A 130 3.19 -16.48 18.36
N ASN A 131 3.20 -17.21 19.47
CA ASN A 131 2.44 -16.83 20.66
C ASN A 131 3.00 -15.57 21.34
N LYS A 132 4.32 -15.38 21.28
CA LYS A 132 5.00 -14.22 21.86
C LYS A 132 4.76 -12.93 21.06
N TYR A 133 4.62 -13.03 19.74
CA TYR A 133 4.48 -11.88 18.83
C TYR A 133 3.22 -11.98 17.96
N PRO A 134 2.03 -12.00 18.58
CA PRO A 134 0.78 -12.15 17.84
C PRO A 134 0.61 -11.00 16.84
N GLN A 135 0.24 -11.33 15.60
CA GLN A 135 0.00 -10.38 14.50
C GLN A 135 1.21 -9.52 14.09
N ARG A 136 2.39 -9.79 14.66
CA ARG A 136 3.63 -9.04 14.40
C ARG A 136 4.73 -9.93 13.80
N LEU A 137 4.67 -11.24 14.05
CA LEU A 137 5.53 -12.25 13.43
C LEU A 137 4.69 -13.12 12.49
N PHE A 138 5.10 -13.18 11.22
CA PHE A 138 4.54 -14.07 10.22
C PHE A 138 5.54 -15.17 9.92
N ILE A 139 5.11 -16.42 10.04
CA ILE A 139 5.97 -17.58 9.76
C ILE A 139 5.49 -18.25 8.48
N LEU A 140 6.39 -18.38 7.50
CA LEU A 140 6.18 -19.18 6.29
C LEU A 140 7.00 -20.47 6.39
N ASN A 141 6.33 -21.60 6.28
CA ASN A 141 6.99 -22.90 6.35
C ASN A 141 7.22 -23.46 4.95
N HIS A 142 8.47 -23.79 4.65
CA HIS A 142 8.91 -24.42 3.41
C HIS A 142 9.27 -25.89 3.69
N PRO A 143 8.36 -26.84 3.42
CA PRO A 143 8.64 -28.26 3.58
C PRO A 143 9.60 -28.71 2.48
N THR A 144 10.82 -29.06 2.86
CA THR A 144 11.90 -29.46 1.95
C THR A 144 11.84 -30.96 1.64
N ARG A 145 12.52 -31.39 0.58
CA ARG A 145 12.59 -32.80 0.15
C ARG A 145 13.56 -33.66 0.97
N TYR A 146 14.26 -33.10 1.95
CA TYR A 146 15.26 -33.82 2.73
C TYR A 146 15.08 -33.55 4.24
N PRO A 147 15.32 -34.55 5.11
CA PRO A 147 15.87 -35.86 4.78
C PRO A 147 14.86 -36.85 4.18
N ASN A 148 13.56 -36.66 4.33
CA ASN A 148 12.55 -37.55 3.75
C ASN A 148 11.99 -37.00 2.43
N GLN A 149 12.30 -37.67 1.32
CA GLN A 149 11.82 -37.30 -0.03
C GLN A 149 10.33 -37.57 -0.24
N ASN A 150 9.70 -38.37 0.61
CA ASN A 150 8.27 -38.71 0.55
C ASN A 150 7.45 -37.91 1.55
N ASP A 151 7.92 -36.74 1.97
CA ASP A 151 7.14 -35.81 2.81
C ASP A 151 5.93 -35.29 2.01
N PRO A 152 4.69 -35.60 2.41
CA PRO A 152 3.50 -35.16 1.67
C PRO A 152 3.43 -33.64 1.51
N MET A 153 3.89 -32.88 2.50
CA MET A 153 3.87 -31.41 2.42
C MET A 153 4.87 -30.90 1.39
N ASN A 154 6.02 -31.57 1.21
CA ASN A 154 6.96 -31.21 0.16
C ASN A 154 6.42 -31.56 -1.23
N LEU A 155 5.78 -32.73 -1.39
CA LEU A 155 5.32 -33.20 -2.70
C LEU A 155 4.33 -32.23 -3.38
N GLU A 156 3.55 -31.48 -2.60
CA GLU A 156 2.56 -30.51 -3.11
C GLU A 156 3.18 -29.17 -3.56
N VAL A 157 4.34 -28.77 -3.00
CA VAL A 157 4.95 -27.44 -3.24
C VAL A 157 6.42 -27.50 -3.64
N MET A 158 6.88 -28.67 -4.07
CA MET A 158 8.29 -28.98 -4.26
C MET A 158 8.99 -28.00 -5.20
N GLU A 159 8.33 -27.57 -6.28
CA GLU A 159 8.92 -26.65 -7.26
C GLU A 159 9.28 -25.31 -6.61
N ASP A 160 8.33 -24.70 -5.91
CA ASP A 160 8.51 -23.39 -5.28
C ASP A 160 9.51 -23.45 -4.12
N VAL A 161 9.44 -24.50 -3.30
CA VAL A 161 10.40 -24.71 -2.22
C VAL A 161 11.82 -24.92 -2.78
N ASN A 162 12.00 -25.66 -3.87
CA ASN A 162 13.32 -25.86 -4.47
C ASN A 162 13.91 -24.56 -5.03
N LYS A 163 13.10 -23.71 -5.69
CA LYS A 163 13.53 -22.37 -6.13
C LYS A 163 13.99 -21.53 -4.94
N ARG A 164 13.27 -21.61 -3.81
CA ARG A 164 13.62 -20.85 -2.59
C ARG A 164 14.88 -21.38 -1.93
N LEU A 165 15.09 -22.70 -1.89
CA LEU A 165 16.33 -23.33 -1.43
C LEU A 165 17.53 -22.93 -2.29
N GLU A 166 17.37 -22.88 -3.61
CA GLU A 166 18.42 -22.44 -4.54
C GLU A 166 18.73 -20.96 -4.36
N TYR A 167 17.70 -20.09 -4.28
CA TYR A 167 17.85 -18.66 -4.04
C TYR A 167 18.67 -18.38 -2.79
N TYR A 168 18.38 -19.09 -1.70
CA TYR A 168 19.15 -18.99 -0.47
C TYR A 168 20.36 -19.91 -0.43
N ASN A 169 20.69 -20.71 -1.44
CA ASN A 169 21.84 -21.62 -1.39
C ASN A 169 21.86 -22.51 -0.11
N PHE A 170 20.73 -23.15 0.20
CA PHE A 170 20.60 -24.10 1.32
C PHE A 170 20.70 -25.54 0.84
N PHE A 171 21.39 -26.38 1.63
CA PHE A 171 21.63 -27.79 1.31
C PHE A 171 21.30 -28.75 2.46
N ASP A 172 20.86 -28.22 3.59
CA ASP A 172 20.52 -28.94 4.82
C ASP A 172 19.33 -28.28 5.53
N VAL A 173 18.77 -28.95 6.53
CA VAL A 173 17.67 -28.47 7.38
C VAL A 173 17.93 -28.83 8.85
N PRO A 174 17.42 -28.06 9.82
CA PRO A 174 16.58 -26.87 9.66
C PRO A 174 17.37 -25.63 9.23
N GLN A 175 16.77 -24.81 8.37
CA GLN A 175 17.28 -23.47 8.00
C GLN A 175 16.20 -22.42 8.19
N TYR A 176 16.61 -21.15 8.34
CA TYR A 176 15.69 -20.06 8.57
C TYR A 176 16.21 -18.73 8.02
N VAL A 177 15.28 -17.89 7.63
CA VAL A 177 15.53 -16.57 7.03
C VAL A 177 14.60 -15.57 7.67
N ILE A 178 15.14 -14.44 8.11
CA ILE A 178 14.39 -13.34 8.74
C ILE A 178 14.43 -12.13 7.81
N ASP A 179 13.28 -11.68 7.35
CA ASP A 179 13.13 -10.56 6.41
C ASP A 179 14.08 -10.69 5.20
N GLY A 180 14.13 -11.88 4.60
CA GLY A 180 14.99 -12.17 3.44
C GLY A 180 16.49 -12.36 3.75
N ASN A 181 16.91 -12.25 5.01
CA ASN A 181 18.31 -12.38 5.42
C ASN A 181 18.55 -13.67 6.22
N LYS A 182 19.57 -14.44 5.82
CA LYS A 182 20.04 -15.59 6.60
C LYS A 182 20.56 -15.10 7.96
N ASN A 183 20.13 -15.74 9.02
CA ASN A 183 20.55 -15.38 10.37
C ASN A 183 20.49 -16.64 11.24
N ASN A 184 21.35 -16.76 12.27
CA ASN A 184 21.36 -17.91 13.19
C ASN A 184 20.84 -17.56 14.62
N LEU A 185 20.53 -16.29 14.88
CA LEU A 185 20.12 -15.75 16.18
C LEU A 185 18.65 -15.34 16.14
N ILE A 186 17.76 -16.33 16.02
CA ILE A 186 16.34 -16.12 15.68
C ILE A 186 15.65 -15.08 16.57
N GLU A 187 15.58 -15.35 17.88
CA GLU A 187 14.79 -14.52 18.79
C GLU A 187 15.38 -13.11 18.96
N ILE A 188 16.72 -12.99 19.00
CA ILE A 188 17.40 -11.69 19.11
C ILE A 188 17.07 -10.84 17.88
N THR A 189 17.25 -11.40 16.68
CA THR A 189 17.00 -10.68 15.44
C THR A 189 15.52 -10.34 15.25
N ILE A 190 14.59 -11.23 15.62
CA ILE A 190 13.15 -10.90 15.59
C ILE A 190 12.86 -9.70 16.49
N ASN A 191 13.36 -9.69 17.74
CA ASN A 191 13.17 -8.56 18.65
C ASN A 191 13.74 -7.25 18.07
N GLU A 192 14.95 -7.31 17.52
CA GLU A 192 15.59 -6.13 16.91
C GLU A 192 14.78 -5.59 15.74
N GLN A 193 14.25 -6.46 14.87
CA GLN A 193 13.46 -6.03 13.71
C GLN A 193 12.08 -5.49 14.13
N LEU A 194 11.43 -6.10 15.13
CA LEU A 194 10.13 -5.64 15.64
C LEU A 194 10.18 -4.25 16.28
N ASN A 195 11.35 -3.82 16.75
CA ASN A 195 11.59 -2.50 17.34
C ASN A 195 11.92 -1.41 16.30
N LYS A 196 12.00 -1.76 15.01
CA LYS A 196 12.22 -0.79 13.94
C LYS A 196 10.88 -0.24 13.44
N LEU A 197 10.93 0.98 12.91
CA LEU A 197 9.81 1.51 12.12
C LEU A 197 9.76 0.79 10.77
N THR A 198 8.55 0.60 10.25
CA THR A 198 8.39 0.05 8.91
C THR A 198 8.76 1.09 7.85
N LYS A 199 9.43 0.67 6.79
CA LYS A 199 9.73 1.52 5.63
C LYS A 199 8.58 1.57 4.61
N LEU A 200 7.68 0.59 4.68
CA LEU A 200 6.51 0.46 3.81
C LEU A 200 5.32 -0.16 4.57
N GLU A 201 4.12 0.11 4.11
CA GLU A 201 2.89 -0.57 4.52
C GLU A 201 2.27 -1.25 3.32
N ILE A 202 1.86 -2.51 3.50
CA ILE A 202 1.11 -3.27 2.50
C ILE A 202 -0.30 -3.42 3.05
N THR A 203 -1.27 -2.83 2.35
CA THR A 203 -2.69 -3.01 2.63
C THR A 203 -3.27 -3.98 1.60
N VAL A 204 -3.89 -5.04 2.07
CA VAL A 204 -4.55 -6.03 1.22
C VAL A 204 -6.05 -5.92 1.43
N ILE A 205 -6.80 -5.75 0.35
CA ILE A 205 -8.26 -5.78 0.33
C ILE A 205 -8.66 -6.99 -0.51
N ASP A 206 -9.38 -7.93 0.09
CA ASP A 206 -9.89 -9.09 -0.62
C ASP A 206 -11.41 -9.04 -0.79
N SER A 207 -11.91 -9.56 -1.89
CA SER A 207 -13.34 -9.73 -2.13
C SER A 207 -13.65 -11.05 -2.81
N LEU A 208 -14.63 -11.76 -2.26
CA LEU A 208 -15.17 -12.98 -2.86
C LEU A 208 -16.11 -12.58 -4.00
N ILE A 209 -15.79 -13.02 -5.22
CA ILE A 209 -16.70 -12.95 -6.36
C ILE A 209 -17.63 -14.17 -6.28
N SER A 210 -18.91 -13.99 -6.58
CA SER A 210 -19.86 -15.11 -6.69
C SER A 210 -19.34 -16.17 -7.68
N GLY A 211 -19.17 -17.42 -7.22
CA GLY A 211 -18.75 -18.56 -8.05
C GLY A 211 -17.27 -18.93 -7.98
N ASP A 212 -16.68 -18.88 -6.78
CA ASP A 212 -15.33 -19.40 -6.44
C ASP A 212 -14.13 -18.51 -6.85
N GLY A 213 -14.36 -17.23 -7.19
CA GLY A 213 -13.29 -16.27 -7.46
C GLY A 213 -12.89 -15.45 -6.24
N LEU A 214 -11.60 -15.24 -6.01
CA LEU A 214 -11.07 -14.28 -5.03
C LEU A 214 -10.37 -13.14 -5.79
N THR A 215 -10.78 -11.91 -5.55
CA THR A 215 -10.02 -10.72 -5.98
C THR A 215 -9.20 -10.22 -4.80
N ILE A 216 -7.94 -9.91 -5.04
CA ILE A 216 -7.02 -9.36 -4.05
C ILE A 216 -6.44 -8.08 -4.62
N ASP A 217 -6.79 -6.95 -4.02
CA ASP A 217 -6.19 -5.65 -4.29
C ASP A 217 -5.09 -5.39 -3.26
N VAL A 218 -3.89 -5.12 -3.76
CA VAL A 218 -2.71 -4.86 -2.93
C VAL A 218 -2.28 -3.41 -3.12
N PHE A 219 -2.29 -2.65 -2.03
CA PHE A 219 -1.85 -1.27 -1.96
C PHE A 219 -0.53 -1.21 -1.21
N LEU A 220 0.43 -0.46 -1.74
CA LEU A 220 1.76 -0.28 -1.16
C LEU A 220 2.00 1.20 -0.89
N ASP A 221 2.17 1.55 0.39
CA ASP A 221 2.59 2.88 0.82
C ASP A 221 4.05 2.84 1.25
N VAL A 222 4.89 3.65 0.62
CA VAL A 222 6.34 3.69 0.89
C VAL A 222 6.74 4.98 1.60
N TYR A 223 7.18 4.85 2.85
CA TYR A 223 7.58 5.96 3.72
C TYR A 223 9.06 6.29 3.62
N ASP A 224 9.85 5.31 3.20
CA ASP A 224 11.30 5.41 3.02
C ASP A 224 11.69 4.58 1.80
N LEU A 225 12.30 5.23 0.80
CA LEU A 225 12.78 4.56 -0.42
C LEU A 225 14.26 4.19 -0.33
N ASP A 226 14.97 4.66 0.71
CA ASP A 226 16.38 4.35 0.86
C ASP A 226 16.49 2.85 1.14
N GLU A 227 17.16 2.15 0.22
CA GLU A 227 17.41 0.70 0.22
C GLU A 227 16.23 -0.20 -0.23
N ILE A 228 15.10 0.35 -0.70
CA ILE A 228 14.09 -0.50 -1.36
C ILE A 228 14.46 -0.65 -2.83
N ASP A 229 15.11 -1.77 -3.14
CA ASP A 229 15.39 -2.17 -4.51
C ASP A 229 14.17 -2.87 -5.12
N PHE A 230 13.53 -2.20 -6.08
CA PHE A 230 12.46 -2.79 -6.89
C PHE A 230 12.98 -3.41 -8.19
N SER A 231 14.30 -3.41 -8.42
CA SER A 231 14.87 -4.10 -9.57
C SER A 231 14.88 -5.60 -9.31
N SER A 232 14.22 -6.32 -10.20
CA SER A 232 14.16 -7.79 -10.26
C SER A 232 15.10 -8.29 -11.35
#